data_AF-A0A956HDA7-F1
#
_entry.id   AF-A0A956HDA7-F1
#
_cell.length_a   1.000
_cell.length_b   1.000
_cell.length_c   1.000
_cell.angle_alpha   90.00
_cell.angle_beta   90.00
_cell.angle_gamma   90.00
#
_symmetry.space_group_name_H-M   'P 1'
#
loop_
_entity.id
_entity.type
_entity.pdbx_description
1 polymer ?
#
loop_
_entity_poly.entity_id
_entity_poly.type
_entity_poly.pdbx_seq_one_letter_code
_entity_poly.pdbx_strand_id
1 'polypeptide(L)'
;MEDPVDAALRALGETLGGCPSVRLEWSLRASRRVVERDRCIVWVDAARGEDFAGVASALTRMGADARVRAAQRDAAATSVSQGIGVSRRADGVDYRLYLHHRDPEGAADRYDAFTWAGERVEALRYWFHYLPETPDGEAPAALVHPAMAEATRALASRERMRQIGGFWLRERGGQLDQLYLTCPWHPQLRELAPDLQALAAQLEIDAGWLEALAEHRVRHIGFPARRRGSEASGPQLTVYFSSRRGPTWPETLDALRDQVRAGAERTNARAERRYFARLPARASASPAQDELAAFYDPPDLAPWRAVLGPTLHYHFGLFESQGEAPADDAYEEAQRHAVRTLFPHIPAGARVYDMGCGWGAPAQLLIRERGCQVLGLTLSPGQRRHCAELGVPTRRGDMEDTLPPGRFDCALLLESLSHVRDKARLFEVLRLFTPRLVMRAHCQDGAPPSRRFAETMHMIPSSQLRRLLEERGWKIVHWQDRRAQSMPTIAVWRRRLRSIPKSSDRHLEEFRRWAARVARVPQAWAEQNPLIEVVCTRA
;
A
#
# COMPACT_ATOMS: atom_id res chain seq x y z
N MET A 1 25.31 38.42 -9.52
CA MET A 1 25.50 37.30 -8.58
C MET A 1 24.71 36.14 -9.14
N GLU A 2 25.33 34.97 -9.26
CA GLU A 2 24.65 33.75 -9.71
C GLU A 2 23.57 33.36 -8.69
N ASP A 3 22.44 32.85 -9.17
CA ASP A 3 21.39 32.34 -8.29
C ASP A 3 21.89 31.12 -7.50
N PRO A 4 21.79 31.10 -6.17
CA PRO A 4 22.38 30.03 -5.37
C PRO A 4 21.69 28.66 -5.54
N VAL A 5 20.42 28.63 -5.98
CA VAL A 5 19.73 27.38 -6.30
C VAL A 5 20.22 26.85 -7.65
N ASP A 6 20.40 27.72 -8.65
CA ASP A 6 20.94 27.33 -9.96
C ASP A 6 22.39 26.84 -9.84
N ALA A 7 23.22 27.51 -9.04
CA ALA A 7 24.58 27.07 -8.74
C ALA A 7 24.60 25.66 -8.11
N ALA A 8 23.70 25.40 -7.16
CA ALA A 8 23.55 24.08 -6.56
C ALA A 8 23.06 23.02 -7.55
N LEU A 9 22.15 23.37 -8.47
CA LEU A 9 21.68 22.48 -9.53
C LEU A 9 22.80 22.11 -10.51
N ARG A 10 23.64 23.06 -10.92
CA ARG A 10 24.84 22.78 -11.73
C ARG A 10 25.79 21.82 -11.02
N ALA A 11 26.09 22.06 -9.74
CA ALA A 11 26.95 21.20 -8.94
C ALA A 11 26.40 19.76 -8.80
N LEU A 12 25.09 19.60 -8.68
CA LEU A 12 24.42 18.29 -8.72
C LEU A 12 24.58 17.63 -10.10
N GLY A 13 24.51 18.39 -11.20
CA GLY A 13 24.65 17.86 -12.55
C GLY A 13 26.01 17.26 -12.85
N GLU A 14 27.07 17.84 -12.29
CA GLU A 14 28.43 17.32 -12.43
C GLU A 14 28.62 15.94 -11.77
N THR A 15 27.79 15.59 -10.78
CA THR A 15 27.90 14.33 -10.02
C THR A 15 26.80 13.32 -10.34
N LEU A 16 25.59 13.80 -10.62
CA LEU A 16 24.39 13.00 -10.84
C LEU A 16 23.93 13.01 -12.31
N GLY A 17 24.51 13.83 -13.18
CA GLY A 17 24.08 13.97 -14.57
C GLY A 17 24.19 12.69 -15.39
N GLY A 18 25.19 11.86 -15.09
CA GLY A 18 25.39 10.54 -15.67
C GLY A 18 24.52 9.43 -15.07
N CYS A 19 23.84 9.67 -13.94
CA CYS A 19 23.01 8.66 -13.31
C CYS A 19 21.76 8.37 -14.17
N PRO A 20 21.47 7.10 -14.51
CA PRO A 20 20.37 6.77 -15.41
C PRO A 20 18.99 6.87 -14.74
N SER A 21 18.93 6.78 -13.41
CA SER A 21 17.69 6.72 -12.64
C SER A 21 17.46 7.99 -11.81
N VAL A 22 17.48 9.15 -12.45
CA VAL A 22 17.23 10.45 -11.79
C VAL A 22 15.77 10.88 -11.91
N ARG A 23 15.17 11.25 -10.77
CA ARG A 23 13.90 11.99 -10.69
C ARG A 23 14.13 13.41 -10.21
N LEU A 24 13.41 14.34 -10.81
CA LEU A 24 13.39 15.74 -10.44
C LEU A 24 12.07 16.05 -9.73
N GLU A 25 12.15 16.89 -8.72
CA GLU A 25 10.98 17.39 -8.01
C GLU A 25 11.17 18.86 -7.67
N TRP A 26 10.09 19.61 -7.68
CA TRP A 26 10.02 20.94 -7.09
C TRP A 26 8.72 21.12 -6.35
N SER A 27 8.67 22.11 -5.46
CA SER A 27 7.47 22.39 -4.69
C SER A 27 7.12 23.86 -4.69
N LEU A 28 5.82 24.14 -4.68
CA LEU A 28 5.25 25.43 -4.38
C LEU A 28 4.71 25.42 -2.95
N ARG A 29 5.08 26.39 -2.13
CA ARG A 29 4.45 26.65 -0.84
C ARG A 29 3.61 27.91 -0.92
N ALA A 30 2.32 27.80 -0.62
CA ALA A 30 1.40 28.92 -0.54
C ALA A 30 1.05 29.22 0.92
N SER A 31 1.08 30.49 1.28
CA SER A 31 0.66 31.05 2.57
C SER A 31 -0.04 32.39 2.33
N ARG A 32 -0.57 33.04 3.37
CA ARG A 32 -1.35 34.29 3.25
C ARG A 32 -0.71 35.40 2.42
N ARG A 33 0.63 35.48 2.40
CA ARG A 33 1.37 36.59 1.76
C ARG A 33 2.50 36.16 0.83
N VAL A 34 2.83 34.87 0.82
CA VAL A 34 4.02 34.37 0.12
C VAL A 34 3.70 33.08 -0.61
N VAL A 35 3.98 33.08 -1.91
CA VAL A 35 4.04 31.89 -2.74
C VAL A 35 5.51 31.61 -3.06
N GLU A 36 6.13 30.68 -2.33
CA GLU A 36 7.52 30.28 -2.52
C GLU A 36 7.59 29.16 -3.55
N ARG A 37 8.52 29.24 -4.51
CA ARG A 37 8.74 28.18 -5.51
C ARG A 37 10.19 27.69 -5.53
N ASP A 38 10.97 28.05 -4.53
CA ASP A 38 12.44 28.01 -4.57
C ASP A 38 13.03 26.75 -3.94
N ARG A 39 12.28 25.65 -4.01
CA ARG A 39 12.70 24.35 -3.50
C ARG A 39 12.63 23.31 -4.61
N CYS A 40 13.76 22.64 -4.83
CA CYS A 40 13.87 21.48 -5.70
C CYS A 40 14.49 20.30 -4.95
N ILE A 41 14.25 19.09 -5.47
CA ILE A 41 14.84 17.86 -4.97
C ILE A 41 15.25 17.01 -6.17
N VAL A 42 16.49 16.51 -6.13
CA VAL A 42 17.00 15.54 -7.09
C VAL A 42 17.07 14.18 -6.39
N TRP A 43 16.37 13.21 -6.94
CA TRP A 43 16.30 11.84 -6.43
C TRP A 43 17.08 10.90 -7.36
N VAL A 44 17.81 9.97 -6.77
CA VAL A 44 18.42 8.83 -7.44
C VAL A 44 17.71 7.58 -6.93
N ASP A 45 17.09 6.82 -7.83
CA ASP A 45 16.47 5.53 -7.49
C ASP A 45 17.49 4.40 -7.72
N ALA A 46 17.55 3.43 -6.80
CA ALA A 46 18.47 2.30 -6.94
C ALA A 46 18.10 1.47 -8.18
N ALA A 47 18.96 1.45 -9.20
CA ALA A 47 18.91 0.45 -10.26
C ALA A 47 19.62 -0.83 -9.79
N ARG A 48 19.33 -1.97 -10.41
CA ARG A 48 19.99 -3.24 -10.06
C ARG A 48 21.51 -3.10 -10.24
N GLY A 49 22.27 -3.13 -9.14
CA GLY A 49 23.73 -3.13 -9.14
C GLY A 49 24.41 -1.76 -9.18
N GLU A 50 23.66 -0.65 -9.14
CA GLU A 50 24.23 0.72 -9.04
C GLU A 50 24.35 1.16 -7.58
N ASP A 51 25.46 1.84 -7.25
CA ASP A 51 25.68 2.45 -5.94
C ASP A 51 25.15 3.90 -5.88
N PHE A 52 25.06 4.44 -4.67
CA PHE A 52 24.76 5.85 -4.44
C PHE A 52 26.06 6.70 -4.39
N ALA A 53 27.13 6.32 -5.10
CA ALA A 53 28.40 7.07 -5.06
C ALA A 53 28.27 8.47 -5.65
N GLY A 54 27.40 8.66 -6.66
CA GLY A 54 27.05 10.00 -7.16
C GLY A 54 26.49 10.91 -6.06
N VAL A 55 25.62 10.37 -5.20
CA VAL A 55 25.05 11.10 -4.05
C VAL A 55 26.15 11.40 -3.03
N ALA A 56 27.03 10.44 -2.71
CA ALA A 56 28.16 10.65 -1.81
C ALA A 56 29.12 11.77 -2.31
N SER A 57 29.37 11.78 -3.62
CA SER A 57 30.19 12.80 -4.29
C SER A 57 29.54 14.18 -4.24
N ALA A 58 28.24 14.25 -4.51
CA ALA A 58 27.46 15.47 -4.39
C ALA A 58 27.51 16.06 -2.97
N LEU A 59 27.28 15.23 -1.94
CA LEU A 59 27.35 15.64 -0.53
C LEU A 59 28.72 16.22 -0.17
N THR A 60 29.80 15.60 -0.66
CA THR A 60 31.17 16.09 -0.40
C THR A 60 31.39 17.46 -1.03
N ARG A 61 30.96 17.66 -2.28
CA ARG A 61 31.11 18.95 -2.98
C ARG A 61 30.25 20.05 -2.39
N MET A 62 29.10 19.71 -1.80
CA MET A 62 28.21 20.63 -1.10
C MET A 62 28.63 20.93 0.34
N GLY A 63 29.79 20.42 0.79
CA GLY A 63 30.27 20.64 2.15
C GLY A 63 29.36 20.04 3.22
N ALA A 64 28.73 18.89 2.94
CA ALA A 64 27.86 18.22 3.90
C ALA A 64 28.62 17.81 5.18
N ASP A 65 27.98 18.04 6.32
CA ASP A 65 28.48 17.67 7.64
C ASP A 65 28.89 16.18 7.71
N ALA A 66 29.89 15.86 8.52
CA ALA A 66 30.40 14.49 8.67
C ALA A 66 29.30 13.49 9.07
N ARG A 67 28.32 13.91 9.88
CA ARG A 67 27.16 13.09 10.29
C ARG A 67 26.26 12.76 9.10
N VAL A 68 26.04 13.73 8.21
CA VAL A 68 25.21 13.53 6.99
C VAL A 68 25.89 12.56 6.03
N ARG A 69 27.20 12.71 5.83
CA ARG A 69 28.00 11.80 4.99
C ARG A 69 28.09 10.39 5.57
N ALA A 70 28.18 10.26 6.91
CA ALA A 70 28.13 8.97 7.58
C ALA A 70 26.78 8.28 7.37
N ALA A 71 25.67 8.99 7.63
CA ALA A 71 24.34 8.45 7.42
C ALA A 71 24.10 7.97 5.98
N GLN A 72 24.58 8.73 4.97
CA GLN A 72 24.47 8.33 3.58
C GLN A 72 25.22 7.02 3.28
N ARG A 73 26.46 6.91 3.77
CA ARG A 73 27.32 5.72 3.56
C ARG A 73 26.71 4.48 4.21
N ASP A 74 26.23 4.60 5.44
CA ASP A 74 25.64 3.48 6.18
C ASP A 74 24.33 2.99 5.52
N ALA A 75 23.59 3.91 4.89
CA ALA A 75 22.35 3.61 4.19
C ALA A 75 22.52 3.14 2.73
N ALA A 76 23.71 3.31 2.12
CA ALA A 76 23.88 3.15 0.68
C ALA A 76 23.51 1.74 0.18
N ALA A 77 23.83 0.69 0.94
CA ALA A 77 23.56 -0.69 0.54
C ALA A 77 22.08 -1.09 0.65
N THR A 78 21.29 -0.37 1.46
CA THR A 78 19.91 -0.76 1.81
C THR A 78 18.86 0.24 1.33
N SER A 79 19.28 1.42 0.84
CA SER A 79 18.35 2.43 0.34
C SER A 79 17.73 1.99 -0.98
N VAL A 80 16.42 2.21 -1.15
CA VAL A 80 15.74 2.06 -2.44
C VAL A 80 15.83 3.33 -3.29
N SER A 81 16.06 4.48 -2.65
CA SER A 81 16.23 5.79 -3.29
C SER A 81 16.96 6.74 -2.33
N GLN A 82 17.74 7.67 -2.85
CA GLN A 82 18.33 8.77 -2.08
C GLN A 82 18.05 10.10 -2.78
N GLY A 83 17.80 11.16 -2.01
CA GLY A 83 17.47 12.48 -2.55
C GLY A 83 18.32 13.59 -1.95
N ILE A 84 18.64 14.61 -2.74
CA ILE A 84 19.22 15.87 -2.28
C ILE A 84 18.25 16.99 -2.61
N GLY A 85 17.70 17.63 -1.58
CA GLY A 85 16.87 18.81 -1.67
C GLY A 85 17.70 20.09 -1.49
N VAL A 86 17.35 21.12 -2.26
CA VAL A 86 17.91 22.47 -2.16
C VAL A 86 16.75 23.44 -1.94
N SER A 87 16.85 24.31 -0.94
CA SER A 87 15.84 25.34 -0.64
C SER A 87 16.52 26.69 -0.47
N ARG A 88 16.03 27.74 -1.14
CA ARG A 88 16.55 29.11 -0.97
C ARG A 88 16.36 29.63 0.46
N ARG A 89 17.35 30.39 0.92
CA ARG A 89 17.32 31.29 2.08
C ARG A 89 17.72 32.70 1.69
N ALA A 90 17.46 33.66 2.59
CA ALA A 90 17.82 35.07 2.38
C ALA A 90 19.33 35.27 2.10
N ASP A 91 20.17 34.41 2.68
CA ASP A 91 21.63 34.47 2.67
C ASP A 91 22.31 33.25 2.00
N GLY A 92 21.55 32.37 1.33
CA GLY A 92 22.11 31.16 0.71
C GLY A 92 21.10 30.06 0.44
N VAL A 93 21.45 28.81 0.74
CA VAL A 93 20.59 27.63 0.57
C VAL A 93 20.66 26.70 1.79
N ASP A 94 19.52 26.10 2.12
CA ASP A 94 19.48 24.91 2.97
C ASP A 94 19.51 23.66 2.08
N TYR A 95 20.30 22.67 2.49
CA TYR A 95 20.30 21.36 1.85
C TYR A 95 19.57 20.33 2.70
N ARG A 96 19.03 19.30 2.06
CA ARG A 96 18.50 18.12 2.75
C ARG A 96 18.84 16.82 2.05
N LEU A 97 19.35 15.85 2.79
CA LEU A 97 19.54 14.48 2.34
C LEU A 97 18.30 13.68 2.73
N TYR A 98 17.77 12.88 1.81
CA TYR A 98 16.71 11.90 2.06
C TYR A 98 17.27 10.51 1.78
N LEU A 99 17.03 9.59 2.70
CA LEU A 99 17.43 8.18 2.61
C LEU A 99 16.15 7.35 2.68
N HIS A 100 15.74 6.77 1.55
CA HIS A 100 14.53 5.94 1.49
C HIS A 100 14.89 4.51 1.85
N HIS A 101 14.39 4.07 2.99
CA HIS A 101 14.51 2.70 3.46
C HIS A 101 13.23 1.92 3.18
N ARG A 102 13.40 0.66 2.79
CA ARG A 102 12.36 -0.34 2.88
C ARG A 102 12.80 -1.38 3.89
N ASP A 103 12.01 -1.56 4.94
CA ASP A 103 12.29 -2.59 5.94
C ASP A 103 12.44 -3.96 5.26
N PRO A 104 13.58 -4.66 5.40
CA PRO A 104 13.78 -6.00 4.85
C PRO A 104 12.77 -7.03 5.38
N GLU A 105 12.32 -6.88 6.63
CA GLU A 105 11.44 -7.84 7.30
C GLU A 105 9.96 -7.47 7.19
N GLY A 106 9.67 -6.19 6.95
CA GLY A 106 8.31 -5.69 7.04
C GLY A 106 7.84 -4.76 5.93
N ALA A 107 8.61 -4.63 4.84
CA ALA A 107 8.31 -3.84 3.63
C ALA A 107 7.66 -2.45 3.87
N ALA A 108 7.85 -1.87 5.05
CA ALA A 108 7.38 -0.55 5.42
C ALA A 108 8.33 0.48 4.80
N ASP A 109 7.77 1.49 4.14
CA ASP A 109 8.54 2.57 3.54
C ASP A 109 8.77 3.67 4.59
N ARG A 110 10.04 4.01 4.82
CA ARG A 110 10.48 5.07 5.74
C ARG A 110 11.50 5.97 5.05
N TYR A 111 11.49 7.27 5.35
CA TYR A 111 12.66 8.11 5.08
C TYR A 111 13.33 8.53 6.39
N ASP A 112 14.65 8.43 6.42
CA ASP A 112 15.49 9.20 7.32
C ASP A 112 16.05 10.38 6.52
N ALA A 113 15.98 11.59 7.07
CA ALA A 113 16.44 12.78 6.37
C ALA A 113 17.22 13.73 7.26
N PHE A 114 18.19 14.43 6.67
CA PHE A 114 19.11 15.32 7.37
C PHE A 114 19.14 16.65 6.67
N THR A 115 18.68 17.70 7.35
CA THR A 115 18.80 19.09 6.87
C THR A 115 20.10 19.66 7.37
N TRP A 116 20.87 20.35 6.51
CA TRP A 116 22.06 21.07 6.92
C TRP A 116 22.21 22.44 6.25
N ALA A 117 22.78 23.37 7.00
CA ALA A 117 23.27 24.67 6.55
C ALA A 117 24.35 25.16 7.51
N GLY A 118 25.57 25.34 7.02
CA GLY A 118 26.74 25.50 7.89
C GLY A 118 26.89 24.31 8.85
N GLU A 119 27.10 24.58 10.14
CA GLU A 119 27.29 23.56 11.19
C GLU A 119 25.98 22.98 11.76
N ARG A 120 24.83 23.58 11.42
CA ARG A 120 23.53 23.12 11.90
C ARG A 120 23.12 21.87 11.14
N VAL A 121 22.88 20.78 11.86
CA VAL A 121 22.31 19.54 11.33
C VAL A 121 21.06 19.18 12.11
N GLU A 122 19.97 18.88 11.38
CA GLU A 122 18.69 18.49 11.96
C GLU A 122 18.19 17.20 11.30
N ALA A 123 17.88 16.19 12.12
CA ALA A 123 17.34 14.92 11.65
C ALA A 123 15.80 14.95 11.62
N LEU A 124 15.23 14.35 10.58
CA LEU A 124 13.81 14.22 10.31
C LEU A 124 13.50 12.76 9.99
N ARG A 125 12.29 12.32 10.31
CA ARG A 125 11.82 10.97 9.98
C ARG A 125 10.49 11.04 9.27
N TYR A 126 10.26 10.11 8.35
CA TYR A 126 9.03 10.02 7.59
C TYR A 126 8.52 8.59 7.53
N TRP A 127 7.21 8.39 7.65
CA TRP A 127 6.56 7.09 7.52
C TRP A 127 5.41 7.17 6.54
N PHE A 128 5.26 6.12 5.73
CA PHE A 128 4.18 6.03 4.78
C PHE A 128 3.04 5.15 5.29
N HIS A 129 1.82 5.60 5.03
CA HIS A 129 0.62 4.80 5.23
C HIS A 129 -0.28 4.88 3.99
N TYR A 130 -0.87 3.76 3.61
CA TYR A 130 -1.95 3.77 2.64
C TYR A 130 -3.22 4.38 3.26
N LEU A 131 -4.02 5.05 2.44
CA LEU A 131 -5.36 5.48 2.85
C LEU A 131 -6.21 4.25 3.23
N PRO A 132 -7.16 4.40 4.17
CA PRO A 132 -7.68 5.67 4.70
C PRO A 132 -7.01 6.20 5.98
N GLU A 133 -6.14 5.45 6.65
CA GLU A 133 -5.74 5.74 8.04
C GLU A 133 -4.40 5.09 8.42
N THR A 134 -3.84 5.41 9.58
CA THR A 134 -2.68 4.73 10.20
C THR A 134 -3.08 3.34 10.75
N PRO A 135 -2.14 2.47 11.18
CA PRO A 135 -2.50 1.24 11.88
C PRO A 135 -3.41 1.46 13.10
N ASP A 136 -3.20 2.54 13.84
CA ASP A 136 -4.01 2.89 15.02
C ASP A 136 -5.40 3.48 14.68
N GLY A 137 -5.74 3.57 13.40
CA GLY A 137 -7.04 4.05 12.93
C GLY A 137 -7.14 5.57 12.77
N GLU A 138 -6.02 6.30 12.80
CA GLU A 138 -6.03 7.76 12.62
C GLU A 138 -6.09 8.13 11.14
N ALA A 139 -7.18 8.78 10.72
CA ALA A 139 -7.30 9.33 9.38
C ALA A 139 -6.45 10.61 9.21
N PRO A 140 -5.95 10.91 7.99
CA PRO A 140 -5.16 12.13 7.71
C PRO A 140 -5.79 13.43 8.23
N ALA A 141 -7.11 13.57 8.11
CA ALA A 141 -7.83 14.75 8.56
C ALA A 141 -7.75 14.98 10.09
N ALA A 142 -7.52 13.94 10.89
CA ALA A 142 -7.33 14.04 12.33
C ALA A 142 -5.91 14.49 12.74
N LEU A 143 -4.94 14.30 11.82
CA LEU A 143 -3.51 14.53 12.03
C LEU A 143 -3.04 15.91 11.59
N VAL A 144 -3.82 16.61 10.75
CA VAL A 144 -3.52 17.96 10.25
C VAL A 144 -4.05 19.06 11.16
N HIS A 145 -3.61 20.29 10.93
CA HIS A 145 -4.16 21.48 11.56
C HIS A 145 -5.71 21.52 11.43
N PRO A 146 -6.48 21.81 12.51
CA PRO A 146 -7.94 21.71 12.49
C PRO A 146 -8.62 22.47 11.35
N ALA A 147 -8.12 23.66 11.04
CA ALA A 147 -8.62 24.49 9.94
C ALA A 147 -8.41 23.87 8.52
N MET A 148 -7.64 22.79 8.41
CA MET A 148 -7.36 22.08 7.14
C MET A 148 -8.01 20.69 7.11
N ALA A 149 -8.66 20.26 8.19
CA ALA A 149 -9.18 18.92 8.34
C ALA A 149 -10.28 18.61 7.30
N GLU A 150 -11.16 19.57 7.00
CA GLU A 150 -12.24 19.39 6.03
C GLU A 150 -11.71 19.19 4.62
N ALA A 151 -10.85 20.09 4.13
CA ALA A 151 -10.25 19.95 2.80
C ALA A 151 -9.38 18.68 2.69
N THR A 152 -8.65 18.32 3.75
CA THR A 152 -7.87 17.07 3.78
C THR A 152 -8.80 15.85 3.69
N ARG A 153 -9.96 15.88 4.36
CA ARG A 153 -10.98 14.83 4.28
C ARG A 153 -11.59 14.75 2.89
N ALA A 154 -11.93 15.89 2.28
CA ALA A 154 -12.46 15.97 0.93
C ALA A 154 -11.48 15.38 -0.09
N LEU A 155 -10.21 15.82 -0.05
CA LEU A 155 -9.15 15.28 -0.91
C LEU A 155 -8.95 13.77 -0.71
N ALA A 156 -8.87 13.30 0.54
CA ALA A 156 -8.65 11.89 0.84
C ALA A 156 -9.85 10.98 0.48
N SER A 157 -11.08 11.53 0.44
CA SER A 157 -12.30 10.77 0.13
C SER A 157 -12.54 10.61 -1.37
N ARG A 158 -11.85 11.41 -2.21
CA ARG A 158 -11.91 11.29 -3.67
C ARG A 158 -11.65 9.86 -4.09
N GLU A 159 -12.43 9.37 -5.05
CA GLU A 159 -12.41 7.97 -5.45
C GLU A 159 -10.99 7.47 -5.71
N ARG A 160 -10.26 8.13 -6.61
CA ARG A 160 -8.91 7.70 -6.99
C ARG A 160 -7.90 7.77 -5.83
N MET A 161 -8.05 8.73 -4.91
CA MET A 161 -7.26 8.77 -3.68
C MET A 161 -7.53 7.53 -2.82
N ARG A 162 -8.79 7.17 -2.58
CA ARG A 162 -9.13 5.96 -1.82
C ARG A 162 -8.59 4.68 -2.48
N GLN A 163 -8.60 4.62 -3.81
CA GLN A 163 -8.18 3.44 -4.55
C GLN A 163 -6.68 3.14 -4.45
N ILE A 164 -5.82 4.15 -4.58
CA ILE A 164 -4.36 3.95 -4.70
C ILE A 164 -3.49 4.95 -3.92
N GLY A 165 -4.11 5.95 -3.30
CA GLY A 165 -3.42 6.98 -2.54
C GLY A 165 -2.94 6.49 -1.18
N GLY A 166 -2.21 7.38 -0.54
CA GLY A 166 -1.63 7.20 0.78
C GLY A 166 -1.11 8.54 1.28
N PHE A 167 -0.43 8.54 2.42
CA PHE A 167 0.11 9.74 3.01
C PHE A 167 1.42 9.46 3.73
N TRP A 168 2.33 10.44 3.66
CA TRP A 168 3.52 10.46 4.49
C TRP A 168 3.28 11.31 5.72
N LEU A 169 3.72 10.82 6.87
CA LEU A 169 3.84 11.58 8.10
C LEU A 169 5.30 11.99 8.27
N ARG A 170 5.57 13.22 8.73
CA ARG A 170 6.92 13.69 9.06
C ARG A 170 7.01 14.08 10.53
N GLU A 171 8.02 13.55 11.20
CA GLU A 171 8.40 13.96 12.53
C GLU A 171 9.68 14.79 12.53
N ARG A 172 9.67 15.75 13.46
CA ARG A 172 10.79 16.62 13.79
C ARG A 172 10.89 16.70 15.31
N GLY A 173 12.05 16.32 15.85
CA GLY A 173 12.27 16.31 17.30
C GLY A 173 11.27 15.42 18.05
N GLY A 174 10.89 14.28 17.46
CA GLY A 174 9.91 13.34 18.03
C GLY A 174 8.46 13.81 17.99
N GLN A 175 8.16 14.89 17.26
CA GLN A 175 6.79 15.40 17.12
C GLN A 175 6.39 15.47 15.65
N LEU A 176 5.18 14.98 15.35
CA LEU A 176 4.56 15.13 14.04
C LEU A 176 4.43 16.62 13.70
N ASP A 177 4.95 17.03 12.56
CA ASP A 177 4.92 18.43 12.12
C ASP A 177 4.36 18.64 10.70
N GLN A 178 4.33 17.60 9.86
CA GLN A 178 3.73 17.63 8.52
C GLN A 178 3.07 16.31 8.14
N LEU A 179 2.08 16.42 7.28
CA LEU A 179 1.46 15.31 6.54
C LEU A 179 1.51 15.60 5.04
N TYR A 180 1.75 14.59 4.21
CA TYR A 180 1.74 14.71 2.75
C TYR A 180 0.81 13.69 2.12
N LEU A 181 -0.33 14.11 1.58
CA LEU A 181 -1.15 13.25 0.73
C LEU A 181 -0.37 12.92 -0.56
N THR A 182 -0.48 11.67 -1.02
CA THR A 182 0.26 11.16 -2.17
C THR A 182 -0.64 10.83 -3.34
N CYS A 183 -0.25 11.33 -4.52
CA CYS A 183 -0.98 11.12 -5.77
C CYS A 183 -0.12 10.31 -6.76
N PRO A 184 -0.03 8.98 -6.63
CA PRO A 184 0.87 8.18 -7.46
C PRO A 184 0.56 8.18 -8.97
N TRP A 185 -0.61 8.67 -9.39
CA TRP A 185 -0.98 8.84 -10.79
C TRP A 185 -0.78 10.26 -11.33
N HIS A 186 -0.31 11.19 -10.50
CA HIS A 186 0.00 12.56 -10.89
C HIS A 186 -1.20 13.30 -11.55
N PRO A 187 -2.35 13.49 -10.86
CA PRO A 187 -3.51 14.20 -11.41
C PRO A 187 -3.17 15.64 -11.82
N GLN A 188 -3.96 16.20 -12.72
CA GLN A 188 -3.95 17.63 -13.02
C GLN A 188 -4.35 18.42 -11.77
N LEU A 189 -3.70 19.56 -11.51
CA LEU A 189 -4.03 20.41 -10.36
C LEU A 189 -5.49 20.90 -10.42
N ARG A 190 -6.01 21.20 -11.62
CA ARG A 190 -7.42 21.60 -11.82
C ARG A 190 -8.42 20.58 -11.28
N GLU A 191 -8.08 19.30 -11.27
CA GLU A 191 -8.97 18.27 -10.72
C GLU A 191 -9.13 18.47 -9.20
N LEU A 192 -8.06 18.87 -8.53
CA LEU A 192 -8.00 19.08 -7.07
C LEU A 192 -8.35 20.52 -6.66
N ALA A 193 -8.40 21.45 -7.62
CA ALA A 193 -8.58 22.87 -7.38
C ALA A 193 -9.83 23.23 -6.57
N PRO A 194 -11.01 22.62 -6.74
CA PRO A 194 -12.18 22.99 -5.94
C PRO A 194 -11.96 22.84 -4.43
N ASP A 195 -11.35 21.72 -4.00
CA ASP A 195 -11.06 21.47 -2.58
C ASP A 195 -9.99 22.44 -2.04
N LEU A 196 -8.99 22.76 -2.88
CA LEU A 196 -7.90 23.67 -2.54
C LEU A 196 -8.32 25.14 -2.54
N GLN A 197 -9.25 25.54 -3.41
CA GLN A 197 -9.83 26.89 -3.46
C GLN A 197 -10.67 27.18 -2.22
N ALA A 198 -11.53 26.23 -1.84
CA ALA A 198 -12.33 26.35 -0.61
C ALA A 198 -11.43 26.53 0.63
N LEU A 199 -10.37 25.71 0.71
CA LEU A 199 -9.36 25.82 1.75
C LEU A 199 -8.62 27.17 1.73
N ALA A 200 -8.18 27.61 0.55
CA ALA A 200 -7.44 28.86 0.40
C ALA A 200 -8.29 30.06 0.83
N ALA A 201 -9.57 30.09 0.45
CA ALA A 201 -10.52 31.12 0.88
C ALA A 201 -10.71 31.13 2.40
N GLN A 202 -10.91 29.96 3.03
CA GLN A 202 -11.07 29.83 4.48
C GLN A 202 -9.84 30.31 5.25
N LEU A 203 -8.65 30.14 4.68
CA LEU A 203 -7.38 30.42 5.34
C LEU A 203 -6.75 31.76 4.93
N GLU A 204 -7.41 32.51 4.05
CA GLU A 204 -6.91 33.76 3.44
C GLU A 204 -5.57 33.56 2.71
N ILE A 205 -5.39 32.40 2.07
CA ILE A 205 -4.23 32.11 1.22
C ILE A 205 -4.53 32.61 -0.19
N ASP A 206 -3.58 33.31 -0.83
CA ASP A 206 -3.71 33.66 -2.25
C ASP A 206 -3.87 32.38 -3.09
N ALA A 207 -4.94 32.33 -3.88
CA ALA A 207 -5.31 31.18 -4.71
C ALA A 207 -5.00 31.39 -6.20
N GLY A 208 -4.46 32.55 -6.62
CA GLY A 208 -4.18 32.85 -8.03
C GLY A 208 -3.23 31.84 -8.70
N TRP A 209 -2.37 31.20 -7.91
CA TRP A 209 -1.47 30.15 -8.39
C TRP A 209 -2.18 28.86 -8.81
N LEU A 210 -3.40 28.58 -8.32
CA LEU A 210 -4.15 27.38 -8.69
C LEU A 210 -4.54 27.41 -10.17
N GLU A 211 -4.96 28.58 -10.66
CA GLU A 211 -5.27 28.78 -12.09
C GLU A 211 -3.99 28.78 -12.92
N ALA A 212 -2.96 29.52 -12.48
CA ALA A 212 -1.67 29.59 -13.19
C ALA A 212 -0.99 28.22 -13.35
N LEU A 213 -1.24 27.28 -12.43
CA LEU A 213 -0.68 25.94 -12.45
C LEU A 213 -1.71 24.85 -12.73
N ALA A 214 -2.91 25.18 -13.22
CA ALA A 214 -4.02 24.25 -13.42
C ALA A 214 -3.64 22.96 -14.18
N GLU A 215 -2.76 23.08 -15.18
CA GLU A 215 -2.28 21.95 -16.01
C GLU A 215 -1.12 21.15 -15.40
N HIS A 216 -0.54 21.61 -14.29
CA HIS A 216 0.57 20.91 -13.67
C HIS A 216 0.10 19.63 -12.97
N ARG A 217 0.98 18.62 -12.99
CA ARG A 217 0.67 17.28 -12.48
C ARG A 217 1.18 17.11 -11.05
N VAL A 218 0.25 16.96 -10.12
CA VAL A 218 0.50 16.98 -8.67
C VAL A 218 1.02 15.63 -8.19
N ARG A 219 2.17 15.62 -7.52
CA ARG A 219 2.75 14.42 -6.90
C ARG A 219 2.34 14.27 -5.43
N HIS A 220 2.46 15.34 -4.65
CA HIS A 220 2.09 15.37 -3.24
C HIS A 220 1.41 16.69 -2.86
N ILE A 221 0.57 16.64 -1.81
CA ILE A 221 0.00 17.82 -1.16
C ILE A 221 0.33 17.76 0.34
N GLY A 222 1.10 18.74 0.81
CA GLY A 222 1.62 18.85 2.17
C GLY A 222 0.80 19.81 3.03
N PHE A 223 0.55 19.39 4.26
CA PHE A 223 -0.21 20.10 5.29
C PHE A 223 0.60 20.16 6.59
N PRO A 224 0.56 21.28 7.34
CA PRO A 224 1.00 21.30 8.72
C PRO A 224 0.18 20.31 9.59
N ALA A 225 0.89 19.59 10.46
CA ALA A 225 0.27 18.72 11.44
C ALA A 225 -0.38 19.51 12.58
N ARG A 226 -1.22 18.83 13.38
CA ARG A 226 -2.09 19.43 14.40
C ARG A 226 -1.40 20.15 15.58
N ARG A 227 -0.09 19.98 15.82
CA ARG A 227 0.66 20.33 17.07
C ARG A 227 -0.13 21.04 18.18
N ARG A 228 -0.34 20.33 19.31
CA ARG A 228 -0.73 20.93 20.61
C ARG A 228 0.37 21.92 21.05
N GLY A 229 0.14 23.22 20.89
CA GLY A 229 0.88 24.24 21.65
C GLY A 229 1.94 25.07 20.93
N SER A 230 1.98 25.12 19.60
CA SER A 230 2.75 26.19 18.93
C SER A 230 1.97 26.79 17.76
N GLU A 231 1.69 28.08 17.85
CA GLU A 231 1.28 29.00 16.78
C GLU A 231 2.31 29.09 15.61
N ALA A 232 3.25 28.16 15.50
CA ALA A 232 4.54 28.37 14.85
C ALA A 232 4.55 28.23 13.32
N SER A 233 3.43 27.91 12.67
CA SER A 233 3.29 28.13 11.24
C SER A 233 1.84 28.44 10.94
N GLY A 234 1.57 29.68 10.50
CA GLY A 234 0.26 30.06 9.98
C GLY A 234 -0.20 29.13 8.84
N PRO A 235 -1.43 29.32 8.35
CA PRO A 235 -1.98 28.44 7.33
C PRO A 235 -1.07 28.39 6.10
N GLN A 236 -0.64 27.18 5.75
CA GLN A 236 0.23 26.94 4.62
C GLN A 236 -0.13 25.64 3.91
N LEU A 237 0.03 25.62 2.60
CA LEU A 237 -0.12 24.46 1.74
C LEU A 237 1.16 24.27 0.94
N THR A 238 1.64 23.04 0.79
CA THR A 238 2.77 22.77 -0.12
C THR A 238 2.36 21.78 -1.20
N VAL A 239 2.46 22.14 -2.48
CA VAL A 239 2.19 21.25 -3.61
C VAL A 239 3.51 20.83 -4.24
N TYR A 240 3.72 19.53 -4.40
CA TYR A 240 4.93 18.96 -5.00
C TYR A 240 4.64 18.45 -6.40
N PHE A 241 5.57 18.67 -7.31
CA PHE A 241 5.53 18.23 -8.70
C PHE A 241 6.79 17.44 -8.99
N SER A 242 6.66 16.26 -9.61
CA SER A 242 7.81 15.40 -9.87
C SER A 242 7.71 14.67 -11.20
N SER A 243 8.86 14.42 -11.82
CA SER A 243 8.99 13.55 -12.99
C SER A 243 10.35 12.85 -13.02
N ARG A 244 10.50 11.89 -13.94
CA ARG A 244 11.84 11.47 -14.37
C ARG A 244 12.54 12.62 -15.09
N ARG A 245 13.87 12.69 -14.97
CA ARG A 245 14.71 13.66 -15.69
C ARG A 245 14.53 13.51 -17.22
N GLY A 246 14.61 14.63 -17.93
CA GLY A 246 14.73 14.66 -19.38
C GLY A 246 16.13 14.23 -19.87
N PRO A 247 16.42 14.36 -21.18
CA PRO A 247 17.72 13.99 -21.73
C PRO A 247 18.86 14.90 -21.23
N THR A 248 18.60 16.20 -21.11
CA THR A 248 19.56 17.20 -20.66
C THR A 248 19.45 17.44 -19.16
N TRP A 249 20.54 17.87 -18.52
CA TRP A 249 20.52 18.29 -17.13
C TRP A 249 19.89 19.69 -17.01
N PRO A 250 18.95 19.94 -16.07
CA PRO A 250 18.43 21.28 -15.84
C PRO A 250 19.40 22.09 -14.98
N GLU A 251 20.14 23.02 -15.60
CA GLU A 251 21.08 23.88 -14.90
C GLU A 251 20.42 25.02 -14.11
N THR A 252 19.14 25.31 -14.39
CA THR A 252 18.38 26.34 -13.68
C THR A 252 17.08 25.78 -13.11
N LEU A 253 16.53 26.43 -12.09
CA LEU A 253 15.27 26.05 -11.48
C LEU A 253 14.10 26.12 -12.47
N ASP A 254 14.11 27.08 -13.39
CA ASP A 254 13.07 27.18 -14.44
C ASP A 254 13.20 26.04 -15.46
N ALA A 255 14.42 25.69 -15.89
CA ALA A 255 14.65 24.53 -16.74
C ALA A 255 14.19 23.23 -16.05
N LEU A 256 14.41 23.12 -14.73
CA LEU A 256 13.92 21.98 -13.93
C LEU A 256 12.39 21.95 -13.92
N ARG A 257 11.72 23.08 -13.69
CA ARG A 257 10.25 23.18 -13.67
C ARG A 257 9.65 22.79 -15.02
N ASP A 258 10.23 23.26 -16.12
CA ASP A 258 9.80 22.92 -17.48
C ASP A 258 9.95 21.43 -17.79
N GLN A 259 11.10 20.84 -17.41
CA GLN A 259 11.29 19.39 -17.53
C GLN A 259 10.29 18.61 -16.69
N VAL A 260 10.04 19.03 -15.44
CA VAL A 260 9.07 18.39 -14.54
C VAL A 260 7.66 18.46 -15.12
N ARG A 261 7.24 19.61 -15.64
CA ARG A 261 5.93 19.77 -16.30
C ARG A 261 5.76 18.77 -17.44
N ALA A 262 6.71 18.74 -18.38
CA ALA A 262 6.64 17.84 -19.54
C ALA A 262 6.76 16.34 -19.15
N GLY A 263 7.59 16.02 -18.16
CA GLY A 263 7.81 14.64 -17.70
C GLY A 263 6.66 14.08 -16.87
N ALA A 264 6.02 14.93 -16.06
CA ALA A 264 4.91 14.53 -15.23
C ALA A 264 3.64 14.27 -16.07
N GLU A 265 3.45 15.03 -17.17
CA GLU A 265 2.43 14.75 -18.18
C GLU A 265 2.55 13.32 -18.73
N ARG A 266 3.76 12.92 -19.14
CA ARG A 266 4.03 11.56 -19.61
C ARG A 266 3.77 10.50 -18.54
N THR A 267 4.03 10.84 -17.27
CA THR A 267 3.80 9.95 -16.13
C THR A 267 2.30 9.73 -15.90
N ASN A 268 1.52 10.80 -15.88
CA ASN A 268 0.06 10.74 -15.79
C ASN A 268 -0.55 9.98 -16.97
N ALA A 269 -0.23 10.37 -18.21
CA ALA A 269 -0.75 9.73 -19.43
C ALA A 269 -0.40 8.23 -19.49
N ARG A 270 0.77 7.82 -18.96
CA ARG A 270 1.12 6.41 -18.81
C ARG A 270 0.24 5.70 -17.79
N ALA A 271 -0.08 6.34 -16.67
CA ALA A 271 -0.95 5.75 -15.65
C ALA A 271 -2.40 5.62 -16.17
N GLU A 272 -2.93 6.64 -16.83
CA GLU A 272 -4.25 6.62 -17.50
C GLU A 272 -4.34 5.49 -18.53
N ARG A 273 -3.44 5.47 -19.52
CA ARG A 273 -3.44 4.47 -20.59
C ARG A 273 -3.25 3.04 -20.06
N ARG A 274 -2.44 2.87 -19.03
CA ARG A 274 -2.06 1.53 -18.53
C ARG A 274 -3.09 0.96 -17.57
N TYR A 275 -3.74 1.80 -16.78
CA TYR A 275 -4.62 1.38 -15.70
C TYR A 275 -6.01 2.01 -15.82
N PHE A 276 -6.14 3.32 -15.59
CA PHE A 276 -7.46 3.91 -15.30
C PHE A 276 -8.41 3.93 -16.48
N ALA A 277 -7.94 4.25 -17.70
CA ALA A 277 -8.76 4.22 -18.90
C ALA A 277 -9.23 2.80 -19.30
N ARG A 278 -8.68 1.76 -18.65
CA ARG A 278 -8.99 0.35 -18.88
C ARG A 278 -9.72 -0.29 -17.71
N LEU A 279 -10.03 0.46 -16.65
CA LEU A 279 -10.77 -0.08 -15.52
C LEU A 279 -12.20 -0.36 -15.97
N PRO A 280 -12.74 -1.56 -15.70
CA PRO A 280 -14.15 -1.85 -15.94
C PRO A 280 -15.05 -0.95 -15.09
N ALA A 281 -16.25 -0.68 -15.61
CA ALA A 281 -17.30 0.03 -14.90
C ALA A 281 -17.55 -0.62 -13.54
N ARG A 282 -17.89 0.22 -12.56
CA ARG A 282 -18.04 -0.16 -11.17
C ARG A 282 -19.51 -0.24 -10.79
N ALA A 283 -19.90 -1.26 -10.04
CA ALA A 283 -21.16 -1.27 -9.30
C ALA A 283 -21.09 -0.30 -8.10
N SER A 284 -22.19 0.36 -7.78
CA SER A 284 -22.25 1.31 -6.65
C SER A 284 -21.76 0.67 -5.34
N ALA A 285 -21.09 1.46 -4.50
CA ALA A 285 -20.73 1.03 -3.15
C ALA A 285 -21.99 0.56 -2.40
N SER A 286 -21.87 -0.52 -1.63
CA SER A 286 -23.00 -1.12 -0.91
C SER A 286 -22.73 -1.19 0.59
N PRO A 287 -23.73 -0.90 1.44
CA PRO A 287 -23.62 -0.98 2.91
C PRO A 287 -23.11 -2.32 3.45
N ALA A 288 -23.21 -3.40 2.67
CA ALA A 288 -22.69 -4.72 3.02
C ALA A 288 -21.17 -4.75 3.28
N GLN A 289 -20.42 -3.74 2.81
CA GLN A 289 -18.97 -3.63 3.04
C GLN A 289 -18.65 -3.35 4.52
N ASP A 290 -19.41 -2.48 5.17
CA ASP A 290 -19.22 -2.15 6.59
C ASP A 290 -19.62 -3.34 7.49
N GLU A 291 -20.68 -4.06 7.10
CA GLU A 291 -21.08 -5.30 7.78
C GLU A 291 -20.00 -6.38 7.67
N LEU A 292 -19.37 -6.54 6.50
CA LEU A 292 -18.29 -7.49 6.31
C LEU A 292 -17.04 -7.10 7.13
N ALA A 293 -16.69 -5.82 7.16
CA ALA A 293 -15.58 -5.33 7.99
C ALA A 293 -15.82 -5.65 9.48
N ALA A 294 -17.02 -5.35 9.99
CA ALA A 294 -17.40 -5.65 11.38
C ALA A 294 -17.44 -7.15 11.67
N PHE A 295 -17.86 -7.99 10.71
CA PHE A 295 -17.89 -9.44 10.87
C PHE A 295 -16.49 -10.04 11.10
N TYR A 296 -15.45 -9.48 10.46
CA TYR A 296 -14.07 -9.94 10.60
C TYR A 296 -13.25 -9.17 11.66
N ASP A 297 -13.90 -8.29 12.45
CA ASP A 297 -13.25 -7.45 13.46
C ASP A 297 -13.71 -7.85 14.87
N PRO A 298 -13.21 -8.99 15.41
CA PRO A 298 -13.65 -9.47 16.70
C PRO A 298 -13.18 -8.55 17.84
N PRO A 299 -14.00 -8.40 18.90
CA PRO A 299 -13.63 -7.58 20.05
C PRO A 299 -12.50 -8.19 20.89
N ASP A 300 -12.32 -9.51 20.83
CA ASP A 300 -11.29 -10.27 21.56
C ASP A 300 -10.72 -11.39 20.68
N LEU A 301 -9.39 -11.49 20.60
CA LEU A 301 -8.68 -12.52 19.85
C LEU A 301 -8.45 -13.81 20.65
N ALA A 302 -8.61 -13.82 21.97
CA ALA A 302 -8.33 -15.00 22.78
C ALA A 302 -9.17 -16.23 22.37
N PRO A 303 -10.50 -16.12 22.14
CA PRO A 303 -11.30 -17.25 21.64
C PRO A 303 -10.85 -17.70 20.24
N TRP A 304 -10.46 -16.76 19.38
CA TRP A 304 -9.97 -17.05 18.03
C TRP A 304 -8.62 -17.79 18.07
N ARG A 305 -7.69 -17.40 18.96
CA ARG A 305 -6.41 -18.11 19.16
C ARG A 305 -6.64 -19.53 19.70
N ALA A 306 -7.60 -19.72 20.59
CA ALA A 306 -7.96 -21.05 21.09
C ALA A 306 -8.49 -21.98 20.00
N VAL A 307 -9.14 -21.43 18.96
CA VAL A 307 -9.68 -22.21 17.84
C VAL A 307 -8.67 -22.39 16.70
N LEU A 308 -8.08 -21.29 16.24
CA LEU A 308 -7.21 -21.27 15.06
C LEU A 308 -5.75 -21.59 15.37
N GLY A 309 -5.34 -21.50 16.64
CA GLY A 309 -3.94 -21.58 17.06
C GLY A 309 -3.28 -20.20 17.18
N PRO A 310 -2.03 -20.17 17.68
CA PRO A 310 -1.33 -18.93 18.03
C PRO A 310 -1.05 -18.03 16.84
N THR A 311 -0.89 -18.60 15.65
CA THR A 311 -0.59 -17.88 14.40
C THR A 311 -1.83 -17.40 13.65
N LEU A 312 -3.04 -17.74 14.11
CA LEU A 312 -4.30 -17.28 13.52
C LEU A 312 -4.45 -17.56 12.01
N HIS A 313 -3.92 -18.69 11.52
CA HIS A 313 -4.24 -19.18 10.18
C HIS A 313 -5.74 -19.46 10.08
N TYR A 314 -6.45 -18.63 9.32
CA TYR A 314 -7.89 -18.77 9.09
C TYR A 314 -8.19 -19.20 7.64
N HIS A 315 -7.73 -20.39 7.30
CA HIS A 315 -7.99 -21.09 6.05
C HIS A 315 -7.92 -22.61 6.32
N PHE A 316 -8.21 -23.46 5.34
CA PHE A 316 -8.08 -24.89 5.55
C PHE A 316 -6.59 -25.31 5.53
N GLY A 317 -6.23 -26.23 6.42
CA GLY A 317 -4.93 -26.92 6.36
C GLY A 317 -4.96 -28.02 5.31
N LEU A 318 -3.82 -28.38 4.75
CA LEU A 318 -3.68 -29.51 3.82
C LEU A 318 -2.89 -30.62 4.51
N PHE A 319 -3.54 -31.76 4.75
CA PHE A 319 -2.97 -32.89 5.47
C PHE A 319 -2.38 -33.91 4.48
N GLU A 320 -1.18 -34.43 4.80
CA GLU A 320 -0.51 -35.45 3.98
C GLU A 320 -1.12 -36.85 4.17
N SER A 321 -1.63 -37.16 5.38
CA SER A 321 -2.32 -38.40 5.71
C SER A 321 -3.72 -38.12 6.26
N GLN A 322 -4.73 -38.88 5.82
CA GLN A 322 -6.09 -38.79 6.35
C GLN A 322 -6.23 -39.62 7.63
N GLY A 323 -5.88 -39.02 8.78
CA GLY A 323 -6.19 -39.57 10.09
C GLY A 323 -7.53 -39.03 10.62
N GLU A 324 -8.28 -39.87 11.33
CA GLU A 324 -9.45 -39.43 12.08
C GLU A 324 -8.98 -38.60 13.29
N ALA A 325 -9.24 -37.29 13.26
CA ALA A 325 -8.89 -36.32 14.30
C ALA A 325 -7.39 -36.03 14.49
N PRO A 326 -6.79 -35.19 13.62
CA PRO A 326 -5.41 -34.73 13.78
C PRO A 326 -5.12 -34.10 15.15
N ALA A 327 -3.92 -34.36 15.66
CA ALA A 327 -3.35 -33.66 16.79
C ALA A 327 -3.12 -32.16 16.47
N ASP A 328 -2.93 -31.34 17.50
CA ASP A 328 -2.86 -29.88 17.34
C ASP A 328 -1.62 -29.43 16.56
N ASP A 329 -0.48 -30.11 16.75
CA ASP A 329 0.77 -29.91 16.00
C ASP A 329 0.62 -30.28 14.52
N ALA A 330 -0.04 -31.41 14.22
CA ALA A 330 -0.34 -31.82 12.86
C ALA A 330 -1.27 -30.83 12.15
N TYR A 331 -2.23 -30.23 12.87
CA TYR A 331 -3.08 -29.16 12.33
C TYR A 331 -2.26 -27.91 12.00
N GLU A 332 -1.38 -27.45 12.90
CA GLU A 332 -0.55 -26.28 12.66
C GLU A 332 0.41 -26.48 11.48
N GLU A 333 1.00 -27.67 11.35
CA GLU A 333 1.80 -28.00 10.17
C GLU A 333 0.95 -28.07 8.91
N ALA A 334 -0.26 -28.67 8.96
CA ALA A 334 -1.15 -28.68 7.81
C ALA A 334 -1.53 -27.26 7.34
N GLN A 335 -1.68 -26.29 8.25
CA GLN A 335 -1.90 -24.88 7.92
C GLN A 335 -0.69 -24.28 7.20
N ARG A 336 0.53 -24.48 7.71
CA ARG A 336 1.75 -24.00 7.02
C ARG A 336 1.96 -24.70 5.68
N HIS A 337 1.78 -26.01 5.64
CA HIS A 337 1.86 -26.83 4.43
C HIS A 337 0.89 -26.33 3.37
N ALA A 338 -0.35 -25.99 3.75
CA ALA A 338 -1.33 -25.40 2.85
C ALA A 338 -0.85 -24.12 2.15
N VAL A 339 -0.05 -23.29 2.82
CA VAL A 339 0.58 -22.11 2.20
C VAL A 339 1.77 -22.53 1.33
N ARG A 340 2.61 -23.44 1.82
CA ARG A 340 3.81 -23.93 1.12
C ARG A 340 3.50 -24.63 -0.20
N THR A 341 2.34 -25.29 -0.36
CA THR A 341 1.96 -25.87 -1.66
C THR A 341 1.79 -24.81 -2.76
N LEU A 342 1.58 -23.54 -2.40
CA LEU A 342 1.51 -22.43 -3.36
C LEU A 342 2.88 -21.87 -3.75
N PHE A 343 3.93 -22.18 -2.98
CA PHE A 343 5.28 -21.65 -3.22
C PHE A 343 5.79 -21.93 -4.64
N PRO A 344 5.67 -23.14 -5.23
CA PRO A 344 6.10 -23.40 -6.60
C PRO A 344 5.50 -22.45 -7.65
N HIS A 345 4.38 -21.80 -7.34
CA HIS A 345 3.66 -20.88 -8.22
C HIS A 345 3.95 -19.40 -7.92
N ILE A 346 4.66 -19.11 -6.83
CA ILE A 346 5.06 -17.76 -6.42
C ILE A 346 6.59 -17.65 -6.54
N PRO A 347 7.12 -16.83 -7.46
CA PRO A 347 8.57 -16.68 -7.60
C PRO A 347 9.22 -16.23 -6.28
N ALA A 348 10.40 -16.75 -5.97
CA ALA A 348 11.19 -16.27 -4.83
C ALA A 348 11.53 -14.78 -5.03
N GLY A 349 11.50 -13.99 -3.97
CA GLY A 349 11.71 -12.54 -4.03
C GLY A 349 10.57 -11.75 -4.70
N ALA A 350 9.46 -12.38 -5.05
CA ALA A 350 8.35 -11.73 -5.76
C ALA A 350 7.69 -10.63 -4.92
N ARG A 351 7.18 -9.60 -5.61
CA ARG A 351 6.21 -8.67 -5.04
C ARG A 351 4.83 -9.31 -5.09
N VAL A 352 4.26 -9.62 -3.93
CA VAL A 352 2.96 -10.28 -3.78
C VAL A 352 1.92 -9.32 -3.24
N TYR A 353 0.77 -9.22 -3.90
CA TYR A 353 -0.40 -8.54 -3.37
C TYR A 353 -1.37 -9.56 -2.79
N ASP A 354 -1.43 -9.65 -1.45
CA ASP A 354 -2.24 -10.64 -0.72
C ASP A 354 -3.62 -10.05 -0.39
N MET A 355 -4.63 -10.47 -1.15
CA MET A 355 -5.97 -9.87 -1.12
C MET A 355 -6.88 -10.66 -0.19
N GLY A 356 -7.16 -10.09 0.98
CA GLY A 356 -7.75 -10.82 2.10
C GLY A 356 -6.67 -11.50 2.95
N CYS A 357 -5.64 -10.75 3.34
CA CYS A 357 -4.46 -11.27 4.05
C CYS A 357 -4.75 -11.81 5.47
N GLY A 358 -5.98 -11.61 5.96
CA GLY A 358 -6.40 -12.04 7.29
C GLY A 358 -5.49 -11.49 8.39
N TRP A 359 -5.06 -12.36 9.30
CA TRP A 359 -4.16 -12.06 10.40
C TRP A 359 -2.66 -12.06 10.01
N GLY A 360 -2.32 -12.15 8.72
CA GLY A 360 -0.96 -11.97 8.21
C GLY A 360 -0.07 -13.23 8.23
N ALA A 361 -0.57 -14.37 8.69
CA ALA A 361 0.24 -15.60 8.81
C ALA A 361 0.77 -16.14 7.46
N PRO A 362 -0.01 -16.20 6.37
CA PRO A 362 0.53 -16.58 5.05
C PRO A 362 1.60 -15.59 4.54
N ALA A 363 1.40 -14.29 4.80
CA ALA A 363 2.35 -13.25 4.42
C ALA A 363 3.69 -13.43 5.15
N GLN A 364 3.70 -13.75 6.44
CA GLN A 364 4.94 -14.03 7.18
C GLN A 364 5.72 -15.21 6.60
N LEU A 365 5.04 -16.29 6.18
CA LEU A 365 5.70 -17.43 5.54
C LEU A 365 6.33 -17.04 4.20
N LEU A 366 5.63 -16.26 3.37
CA LEU A 366 6.17 -15.76 2.10
C LEU A 366 7.37 -14.83 2.28
N ILE A 367 7.32 -13.95 3.28
CA ILE A 367 8.43 -13.04 3.62
C ILE A 367 9.64 -13.87 4.08
N ARG A 368 9.47 -14.72 5.10
CA ARG A 368 10.57 -15.42 5.77
C ARG A 368 11.15 -16.58 4.95
N GLU A 369 10.31 -17.37 4.30
CA GLU A 369 10.74 -18.60 3.61
C GLU A 369 10.96 -18.40 2.10
N ARG A 370 10.39 -17.34 1.50
CA ARG A 370 10.53 -17.05 0.06
C ARG A 370 11.15 -15.68 -0.24
N GLY A 371 11.48 -14.88 0.77
CA GLY A 371 12.04 -13.53 0.59
C GLY A 371 11.10 -12.57 -0.15
N CYS A 372 9.79 -12.86 -0.18
CA CYS A 372 8.83 -12.07 -0.95
C CYS A 372 8.58 -10.70 -0.29
N GLN A 373 8.30 -9.70 -1.13
CA GLN A 373 7.78 -8.40 -0.69
C GLN A 373 6.26 -8.45 -0.73
N VAL A 374 5.62 -8.70 0.42
CA VAL A 374 4.16 -8.87 0.51
C VAL A 374 3.50 -7.56 0.93
N LEU A 375 2.45 -7.15 0.22
CA LEU A 375 1.50 -6.13 0.67
C LEU A 375 0.13 -6.78 0.88
N GLY A 376 -0.34 -6.79 2.12
CA GLY A 376 -1.66 -7.28 2.49
C GLY A 376 -2.78 -6.27 2.26
N LEU A 377 -3.97 -6.77 1.93
CA LEU A 377 -5.23 -6.02 1.92
C LEU A 377 -6.23 -6.72 2.84
N THR A 378 -6.82 -5.96 3.76
CA THR A 378 -7.94 -6.42 4.61
C THR A 378 -9.01 -5.35 4.75
N LEU A 379 -10.24 -5.76 5.04
CA LEU A 379 -11.33 -4.87 5.45
C LEU A 379 -11.32 -4.58 6.96
N SER A 380 -10.78 -5.50 7.79
CA SER A 380 -10.82 -5.39 9.24
C SER A 380 -9.71 -4.47 9.78
N PRO A 381 -10.05 -3.46 10.60
CA PRO A 381 -9.05 -2.63 11.26
C PRO A 381 -8.23 -3.42 12.30
N GLY A 382 -8.82 -4.38 13.02
CA GLY A 382 -8.13 -5.26 13.96
C GLY A 382 -7.12 -6.19 13.29
N GLN A 383 -7.47 -6.79 12.15
CA GLN A 383 -6.53 -7.56 11.35
C GLN A 383 -5.36 -6.69 10.87
N ARG A 384 -5.65 -5.46 10.42
CA ARG A 384 -4.60 -4.52 10.02
C ARG A 384 -3.66 -4.16 11.17
N ARG A 385 -4.21 -3.85 12.36
CA ARG A 385 -3.40 -3.58 13.57
C ARG A 385 -2.51 -4.78 13.89
N HIS A 386 -3.09 -5.97 13.90
CA HIS A 386 -2.33 -7.18 14.17
C HIS A 386 -1.21 -7.43 13.13
N CYS A 387 -1.50 -7.26 11.85
CA CYS A 387 -0.47 -7.34 10.81
C CYS A 387 0.65 -6.32 11.02
N ALA A 388 0.34 -5.10 11.47
CA ALA A 388 1.36 -4.10 11.77
C ALA A 388 2.27 -4.52 12.95
N GLU A 389 1.72 -5.12 14.01
CA GLU A 389 2.49 -5.71 15.12
C GLU A 389 3.43 -6.84 14.64
N LEU A 390 3.00 -7.58 13.62
CA LEU A 390 3.77 -8.64 12.98
C LEU A 390 4.80 -8.13 11.95
N GLY A 391 4.87 -6.82 11.71
CA GLY A 391 5.68 -6.21 10.68
C GLY A 391 5.15 -6.43 9.25
N VAL A 392 3.95 -6.96 9.04
CA VAL A 392 3.40 -7.20 7.70
C VAL A 392 2.72 -5.94 7.17
N PRO A 393 3.21 -5.30 6.09
CA PRO A 393 2.58 -4.09 5.59
C PRO A 393 1.22 -4.42 5.01
N THR A 394 0.21 -3.73 5.53
CA THR A 394 -1.18 -4.01 5.25
C THR A 394 -1.95 -2.71 5.08
N ARG A 395 -2.78 -2.64 4.04
CA ARG A 395 -3.71 -1.52 3.82
C ARG A 395 -5.14 -1.95 4.11
N ARG A 396 -5.95 -1.01 4.60
CA ARG A 396 -7.39 -1.22 4.80
C ARG A 396 -8.16 -0.86 3.52
N GLY A 397 -9.06 -1.73 3.09
CA GLY A 397 -9.97 -1.43 1.99
C GLY A 397 -10.66 -2.66 1.41
N ASP A 398 -11.74 -2.43 0.67
CA ASP A 398 -12.43 -3.49 -0.07
C ASP A 398 -11.61 -3.86 -1.31
N MET A 399 -11.38 -5.15 -1.54
CA MET A 399 -10.70 -5.65 -2.73
C MET A 399 -11.38 -5.31 -4.07
N GLU A 400 -12.67 -5.01 -4.07
CA GLU A 400 -13.40 -4.57 -5.26
C GLU A 400 -13.14 -3.09 -5.58
N ASP A 401 -12.84 -2.28 -4.57
CA ASP A 401 -12.60 -0.84 -4.74
C ASP A 401 -11.12 -0.48 -4.66
N THR A 402 -10.33 -1.30 -4.01
CA THR A 402 -8.95 -1.01 -3.64
C THR A 402 -7.98 -1.57 -4.68
N LEU A 403 -7.49 -0.69 -5.55
CA LEU A 403 -6.56 -1.07 -6.61
C LEU A 403 -5.15 -1.33 -6.05
N PRO A 404 -4.40 -2.30 -6.61
CA PRO A 404 -3.00 -2.48 -6.27
C PRO A 404 -2.20 -1.16 -6.49
N PRO A 405 -1.33 -0.75 -5.54
CA PRO A 405 -0.59 0.51 -5.63
C PRO A 405 0.63 0.40 -6.57
N GLY A 406 0.39 -0.04 -7.80
CA GLY A 406 1.39 -0.35 -8.81
C GLY A 406 1.40 -1.81 -9.20
N ARG A 407 2.49 -2.24 -9.83
CA ARG A 407 2.61 -3.62 -10.32
C ARG A 407 3.12 -4.57 -9.27
N PHE A 408 2.59 -5.78 -9.31
CA PHE A 408 3.02 -6.92 -8.52
C PHE A 408 3.38 -8.06 -9.47
N ASP A 409 4.23 -8.96 -9.01
CA ASP A 409 4.60 -10.16 -9.76
C ASP A 409 3.53 -11.24 -9.61
N CYS A 410 2.78 -11.20 -8.50
CA CYS A 410 1.70 -12.12 -8.19
C CYS A 410 0.60 -11.43 -7.37
N ALA A 411 -0.68 -11.74 -7.66
CA ALA A 411 -1.77 -11.55 -6.71
C ALA A 411 -2.10 -12.89 -6.05
N LEU A 412 -2.36 -12.87 -4.74
CA LEU A 412 -2.73 -14.03 -3.95
C LEU A 412 -4.15 -13.85 -3.40
N LEU A 413 -5.00 -14.86 -3.56
CA LEU A 413 -6.27 -15.00 -2.83
C LEU A 413 -6.30 -16.36 -2.13
N LEU A 414 -5.92 -16.40 -0.85
CA LEU A 414 -6.01 -17.62 -0.06
C LEU A 414 -7.37 -17.67 0.64
N GLU A 415 -8.32 -18.36 0.02
CA GLU A 415 -9.68 -18.59 0.53
C GLU A 415 -10.53 -17.33 0.75
N SER A 416 -10.15 -16.20 0.15
CA SER A 416 -10.81 -14.91 0.29
C SER A 416 -11.77 -14.54 -0.86
N LEU A 417 -11.67 -15.22 -2.02
CA LEU A 417 -12.49 -14.91 -3.21
C LEU A 417 -14.00 -15.02 -2.94
N SER A 418 -14.41 -15.87 -1.99
CA SER A 418 -15.81 -16.03 -1.61
C SER A 418 -16.45 -14.73 -1.14
N HIS A 419 -15.69 -13.76 -0.63
CA HIS A 419 -16.21 -12.46 -0.21
C HIS A 419 -16.38 -11.44 -1.35
N VAL A 420 -15.90 -11.75 -2.55
CA VAL A 420 -16.01 -10.86 -3.72
C VAL A 420 -17.38 -11.02 -4.35
N ARG A 421 -18.10 -9.91 -4.52
CA ARG A 421 -19.39 -9.91 -5.22
C ARG A 421 -19.18 -10.00 -6.73
N ASP A 422 -18.44 -9.06 -7.28
CA ASP A 422 -18.15 -8.96 -8.71
C ASP A 422 -16.78 -9.58 -9.05
N LYS A 423 -16.74 -10.91 -9.04
CA LYS A 423 -15.55 -11.69 -9.34
C LYS A 423 -15.03 -11.42 -10.75
N ALA A 424 -15.94 -11.21 -11.72
CA ALA A 424 -15.59 -10.91 -13.10
C ALA A 424 -14.78 -9.62 -13.19
N ARG A 425 -15.28 -8.55 -12.57
CA ARG A 425 -14.59 -7.26 -12.52
C ARG A 425 -13.25 -7.35 -11.81
N LEU A 426 -13.20 -8.04 -10.67
CA LEU A 426 -11.93 -8.24 -9.95
C LEU A 426 -10.88 -8.90 -10.85
N PHE A 427 -11.22 -9.96 -11.57
CA PHE A 427 -10.29 -10.65 -12.46
C PHE A 427 -9.79 -9.75 -13.60
N GLU A 428 -10.64 -8.90 -14.16
CA GLU A 428 -10.23 -7.91 -15.17
C GLU A 428 -9.26 -6.87 -14.60
N VAL A 429 -9.58 -6.33 -13.42
CA VAL A 429 -8.75 -5.34 -12.72
C VAL A 429 -7.37 -5.92 -12.42
N LEU A 430 -7.29 -7.11 -11.81
CA LEU A 430 -6.01 -7.71 -11.43
C LEU A 430 -5.08 -7.94 -12.63
N ARG A 431 -5.64 -8.27 -13.79
CA ARG A 431 -4.86 -8.49 -15.02
C ARG A 431 -4.11 -7.24 -15.50
N LEU A 432 -4.57 -6.04 -15.07
CA LEU A 432 -3.86 -4.78 -15.34
C LEU A 432 -2.60 -4.64 -14.47
N PHE A 433 -2.61 -5.17 -13.25
CA PHE A 433 -1.58 -4.93 -12.23
C PHE A 433 -0.60 -6.09 -12.04
N THR A 434 -1.03 -7.32 -12.27
CA THR A 434 -0.22 -8.53 -12.10
C THR A 434 -0.22 -9.41 -13.34
N PRO A 435 0.90 -10.08 -13.68
CA PRO A 435 0.94 -11.10 -14.73
C PRO A 435 0.44 -12.47 -14.24
N ARG A 436 0.32 -12.68 -12.92
CA ARG A 436 0.00 -13.97 -12.30
C ARG A 436 -1.04 -13.83 -11.18
N LEU A 437 -1.97 -14.77 -11.16
CA LEU A 437 -2.96 -14.93 -10.10
C LEU A 437 -2.79 -16.33 -9.49
N VAL A 438 -2.56 -16.40 -8.18
CA VAL A 438 -2.49 -17.65 -7.41
C VAL A 438 -3.62 -17.62 -6.39
N MET A 439 -4.40 -18.68 -6.31
CA MET A 439 -5.57 -18.71 -5.46
C MET A 439 -5.88 -20.11 -4.95
N ARG A 440 -6.46 -20.16 -3.75
CA ARG A 440 -7.28 -21.28 -3.29
C ARG A 440 -8.68 -20.76 -2.99
N ALA A 441 -9.72 -21.34 -3.57
CA ALA A 441 -11.07 -20.83 -3.48
C ALA A 441 -12.06 -21.93 -3.10
N HIS A 442 -12.93 -21.62 -2.14
CA HIS A 442 -14.12 -22.42 -1.85
C HIS A 442 -15.10 -22.28 -3.01
N CYS A 443 -15.55 -23.40 -3.57
CA CYS A 443 -16.58 -23.48 -4.59
C CYS A 443 -17.80 -24.24 -4.05
N GLN A 444 -18.93 -24.17 -4.76
CA GLN A 444 -20.14 -24.89 -4.41
C GLN A 444 -20.74 -25.50 -5.68
N ASP A 445 -20.38 -26.76 -5.96
CA ASP A 445 -20.80 -27.47 -7.17
C ASP A 445 -22.16 -28.14 -7.00
N GLY A 446 -22.55 -28.46 -5.76
CA GLY A 446 -23.83 -29.10 -5.45
C GLY A 446 -25.05 -28.16 -5.42
N ALA A 447 -24.87 -26.86 -5.64
CA ALA A 447 -25.98 -25.90 -5.58
C ALA A 447 -25.70 -24.63 -6.42
N PRO A 448 -26.75 -23.95 -6.90
CA PRO A 448 -26.59 -22.72 -7.67
C PRO A 448 -25.92 -21.60 -6.85
N PRO A 449 -25.40 -20.54 -7.52
CA PRO A 449 -24.81 -19.39 -6.84
C PRO A 449 -25.70 -18.85 -5.73
N SER A 450 -25.13 -18.69 -4.55
CA SER A 450 -25.88 -18.28 -3.36
C SER A 450 -24.97 -17.64 -2.31
N ARG A 451 -25.58 -16.94 -1.36
CA ARG A 451 -24.91 -16.39 -0.20
C ARG A 451 -24.85 -17.43 0.91
N ARG A 452 -23.71 -17.52 1.60
CA ARG A 452 -23.43 -18.49 2.67
C ARG A 452 -22.69 -17.79 3.81
N PHE A 453 -22.58 -18.50 4.94
CA PHE A 453 -21.80 -18.09 6.10
C PHE A 453 -22.20 -16.70 6.60
N ALA A 454 -23.40 -16.62 7.20
CA ALA A 454 -24.06 -15.38 7.59
C ALA A 454 -24.19 -14.32 6.46
N GLU A 455 -24.49 -14.78 5.24
CA GLU A 455 -24.67 -13.94 4.03
C GLU A 455 -23.41 -13.22 3.52
N THR A 456 -22.24 -13.51 4.09
CA THR A 456 -20.97 -12.83 3.77
C THR A 456 -20.20 -13.45 2.61
N MET A 457 -20.48 -14.71 2.26
CA MET A 457 -19.79 -15.46 1.20
C MET A 457 -20.68 -15.65 -0.02
N HIS A 458 -20.27 -15.09 -1.16
CA HIS A 458 -20.87 -15.24 -2.49
C HIS A 458 -20.29 -16.47 -3.20
N MET A 459 -20.91 -17.63 -2.98
CA MET A 459 -20.42 -18.91 -3.51
C MET A 459 -20.82 -19.10 -4.97
N ILE A 460 -19.92 -19.68 -5.77
CA ILE A 460 -20.18 -20.07 -7.16
C ILE A 460 -19.69 -21.51 -7.41
N PRO A 461 -20.24 -22.22 -8.41
CA PRO A 461 -19.68 -23.47 -8.88
C PRO A 461 -18.26 -23.31 -9.44
N SER A 462 -17.45 -24.34 -9.31
CA SER A 462 -16.08 -24.43 -9.82
C SER A 462 -16.03 -24.30 -11.35
N SER A 463 -17.04 -24.83 -12.05
CA SER A 463 -17.21 -24.66 -13.50
C SER A 463 -17.45 -23.20 -13.90
N GLN A 464 -18.20 -22.44 -13.09
CA GLN A 464 -18.39 -21.00 -13.29
C GLN A 464 -17.11 -20.23 -12.98
N LEU A 465 -16.37 -20.60 -11.93
CA LEU A 465 -15.07 -20.00 -11.63
C LEU A 465 -14.09 -20.12 -12.80
N ARG A 466 -13.96 -21.34 -13.35
CA ARG A 466 -13.13 -21.61 -14.54
C ARG A 466 -13.52 -20.71 -15.71
N ARG A 467 -14.82 -20.70 -16.06
CA ARG A 467 -15.35 -19.89 -17.16
C ARG A 467 -15.06 -18.41 -16.96
N LEU A 468 -15.30 -17.86 -15.77
CA LEU A 468 -15.02 -16.47 -15.45
C LEU A 468 -13.53 -16.11 -15.64
N LEU A 469 -12.61 -16.97 -15.23
CA LEU A 469 -11.18 -16.73 -15.43
C LEU A 469 -10.85 -16.68 -16.93
N GLU A 470 -11.28 -17.69 -17.69
CA GLU A 470 -10.99 -17.83 -19.12
C GLU A 470 -11.61 -16.68 -19.94
N GLU A 471 -12.88 -16.33 -19.69
CA GLU A 471 -13.58 -15.21 -20.36
C GLU A 471 -12.94 -13.85 -20.05
N ARG A 472 -12.29 -13.69 -18.88
CA ARG A 472 -11.53 -12.48 -18.52
C ARG A 472 -10.06 -12.57 -18.95
N GLY A 473 -9.74 -13.49 -19.85
CA GLY A 473 -8.45 -13.66 -20.51
C GLY A 473 -7.31 -14.03 -19.57
N TRP A 474 -7.63 -14.83 -18.54
CA TRP A 474 -6.64 -15.56 -17.77
C TRP A 474 -6.44 -16.95 -18.38
N LYS A 475 -5.18 -17.33 -18.56
CA LYS A 475 -4.81 -18.71 -18.92
C LYS A 475 -4.58 -19.51 -17.65
N ILE A 476 -5.42 -20.51 -17.40
CA ILE A 476 -5.26 -21.42 -16.28
C ILE A 476 -4.08 -22.37 -16.60
N VAL A 477 -3.06 -22.37 -15.73
CA VAL A 477 -1.86 -23.21 -15.87
C VAL A 477 -1.76 -24.29 -14.78
N HIS A 478 -2.55 -24.16 -13.72
CA HIS A 478 -2.72 -25.18 -12.68
C HIS A 478 -4.16 -25.14 -12.18
N TRP A 479 -4.75 -26.32 -12.00
CA TRP A 479 -6.08 -26.50 -11.43
C TRP A 479 -6.11 -27.81 -10.65
N GLN A 480 -6.26 -27.72 -9.34
CA GLN A 480 -6.27 -28.89 -8.47
C GLN A 480 -7.35 -28.77 -7.41
N ASP A 481 -8.10 -29.85 -7.23
CA ASP A 481 -9.03 -29.97 -6.12
C ASP A 481 -8.29 -30.48 -4.88
N ARG A 482 -8.32 -29.68 -3.81
CA ARG A 482 -7.66 -29.93 -2.53
C ARG A 482 -8.62 -30.45 -1.46
N ARG A 483 -9.89 -30.72 -1.78
CA ARG A 483 -10.92 -31.06 -0.78
C ARG A 483 -10.53 -32.22 0.12
N ALA A 484 -9.99 -33.30 -0.45
CA ALA A 484 -9.67 -34.51 0.30
C ALA A 484 -8.62 -34.23 1.38
N GLN A 485 -7.61 -33.44 1.03
CA GLN A 485 -6.54 -33.04 1.93
C GLN A 485 -7.02 -32.04 2.99
N SER A 486 -8.12 -31.32 2.75
CA SER A 486 -8.52 -30.17 3.57
C SER A 486 -9.54 -30.50 4.66
N MET A 487 -10.38 -31.51 4.44
CA MET A 487 -11.49 -31.88 5.32
C MET A 487 -11.15 -32.14 6.80
N PRO A 488 -9.97 -32.69 7.17
CA PRO A 488 -9.65 -32.89 8.59
C PRO A 488 -9.64 -31.58 9.40
N THR A 489 -9.43 -30.43 8.75
CA THR A 489 -9.52 -29.09 9.37
C THR A 489 -10.84 -28.90 10.14
N ILE A 490 -11.97 -29.36 9.57
CA ILE A 490 -13.30 -29.15 10.14
C ILE A 490 -13.46 -29.90 11.47
N ALA A 491 -12.89 -31.09 11.58
CA ALA A 491 -12.91 -31.87 12.81
C ALA A 491 -12.14 -31.15 13.93
N VAL A 492 -10.96 -30.61 13.62
CA VAL A 492 -10.14 -29.83 14.56
C VAL A 492 -10.87 -28.56 15.01
N TRP A 493 -11.39 -27.78 14.06
CA TRP A 493 -12.16 -26.58 14.38
C TRP A 493 -13.38 -26.87 15.23
N ARG A 494 -14.18 -27.90 14.89
CA ARG A 494 -15.33 -28.31 15.71
C ARG A 494 -14.92 -28.71 17.13
N ARG A 495 -13.82 -29.46 17.28
CA ARG A 495 -13.27 -29.86 18.60
C ARG A 495 -12.94 -28.62 19.43
N ARG A 496 -12.15 -27.70 18.87
CA ARG A 496 -11.70 -26.49 19.58
C ARG A 496 -12.82 -25.47 19.82
N LEU A 497 -13.76 -25.34 18.90
CA LEU A 497 -14.96 -24.51 19.13
C LEU A 497 -15.77 -25.05 20.32
N ARG A 498 -15.90 -26.37 20.48
CA ARG A 498 -16.59 -26.97 21.63
C ARG A 498 -15.87 -26.75 22.97
N SER A 499 -14.56 -26.54 22.97
CA SER A 499 -13.80 -26.31 24.21
C SER A 499 -13.85 -24.87 24.71
N ILE A 500 -14.38 -23.93 23.92
CA ILE A 500 -14.56 -22.53 24.33
C ILE A 500 -16.05 -22.20 24.57
N PRO A 501 -16.36 -21.33 25.55
CA PRO A 501 -17.74 -20.90 25.81
C PRO A 501 -18.33 -20.16 24.59
N LYS A 502 -19.66 -20.11 24.52
CA LYS A 502 -20.34 -19.23 23.56
C LYS A 502 -20.04 -17.77 23.89
N SER A 503 -20.05 -16.92 22.86
CA SER A 503 -19.80 -15.49 23.01
C SER A 503 -20.82 -14.64 22.24
N SER A 504 -20.72 -13.32 22.36
CA SER A 504 -21.46 -12.35 21.54
C SER A 504 -20.84 -12.13 20.15
N ASP A 505 -19.67 -12.71 19.88
CA ASP A 505 -19.02 -12.64 18.57
C ASP A 505 -19.85 -13.42 17.53
N ARG A 506 -20.55 -12.68 16.67
CA ARG A 506 -21.42 -13.22 15.63
C ARG A 506 -20.66 -14.13 14.65
N HIS A 507 -19.42 -13.79 14.31
CA HIS A 507 -18.62 -14.57 13.36
C HIS A 507 -18.18 -15.88 14.00
N LEU A 508 -17.70 -15.84 15.24
CA LEU A 508 -17.31 -17.04 15.97
C LEU A 508 -18.51 -18.00 16.16
N GLU A 509 -19.70 -17.47 16.45
CA GLU A 509 -20.90 -18.29 16.60
C GLU A 509 -21.49 -18.80 15.27
N GLU A 510 -21.34 -18.06 14.16
CA GLU A 510 -21.61 -18.60 12.82
C GLU A 510 -20.62 -19.72 12.48
N PHE A 511 -19.33 -19.54 12.80
CA PHE A 511 -18.30 -20.53 12.58
C PHE A 511 -18.58 -21.82 13.37
N ARG A 512 -18.99 -21.70 14.64
CA ARG A 512 -19.46 -22.81 15.47
C ARG A 512 -20.63 -23.56 14.84
N ARG A 513 -21.66 -22.85 14.36
CA ARG A 513 -22.83 -23.46 13.71
C ARG A 513 -22.45 -24.16 12.40
N TRP A 514 -21.64 -23.51 11.58
CA TRP A 514 -21.15 -24.07 10.32
C TRP A 514 -20.33 -25.34 10.56
N ALA A 515 -19.32 -25.31 11.45
CA ALA A 515 -18.47 -26.46 11.73
C ALA A 515 -19.27 -27.65 12.29
N ALA A 516 -20.24 -27.38 13.18
CA ALA A 516 -21.13 -28.40 13.72
C ALA A 516 -22.04 -29.01 12.65
N ARG A 517 -22.53 -28.22 11.68
CA ARG A 517 -23.35 -28.71 10.56
C ARG A 517 -22.54 -29.58 9.60
N VAL A 518 -21.38 -29.11 9.16
CA VAL A 518 -20.55 -29.83 8.19
C VAL A 518 -20.04 -31.15 8.77
N ALA A 519 -19.61 -31.15 10.04
CA ALA A 519 -19.12 -32.37 10.68
C ALA A 519 -20.17 -33.47 10.89
N ARG A 520 -21.47 -33.21 10.66
CA ARG A 520 -22.51 -34.27 10.65
C ARG A 520 -22.50 -35.08 9.36
N VAL A 521 -22.06 -34.46 8.26
CA VAL A 521 -22.08 -35.03 6.90
C VAL A 521 -20.81 -34.63 6.14
N PRO A 522 -19.60 -34.88 6.67
CA PRO A 522 -18.38 -34.31 6.12
C PRO A 522 -18.11 -34.76 4.68
N GLN A 523 -18.32 -36.04 4.37
CA GLN A 523 -18.14 -36.58 3.01
C GLN A 523 -19.13 -35.97 2.01
N ALA A 524 -20.43 -36.02 2.31
CA ALA A 524 -21.46 -35.44 1.44
C ALA A 524 -21.32 -33.91 1.27
N TRP A 525 -20.88 -33.20 2.32
CA TRP A 525 -20.56 -31.77 2.19
C TRP A 525 -19.35 -31.55 1.29
N ALA A 526 -18.28 -32.32 1.47
CA ALA A 526 -17.06 -32.21 0.66
C ALA A 526 -17.33 -32.50 -0.83
N GLU A 527 -18.17 -33.49 -1.16
CA GLU A 527 -18.59 -33.82 -2.53
C GLU A 527 -19.22 -32.62 -3.25
N GLN A 528 -19.92 -31.76 -2.51
CA GLN A 528 -20.64 -30.61 -3.05
C GLN A 528 -19.86 -29.29 -2.97
N ASN A 529 -18.78 -29.23 -2.18
CA ASN A 529 -18.06 -27.99 -1.87
C ASN A 529 -16.55 -28.18 -2.12
N PRO A 530 -16.10 -28.14 -3.39
CA PRO A 530 -14.69 -28.24 -3.72
C PRO A 530 -13.87 -27.12 -3.09
N LEU A 531 -12.62 -27.43 -2.74
CA LEU A 531 -11.59 -26.44 -2.45
C LEU A 531 -10.62 -26.40 -3.63
N ILE A 532 -10.77 -25.43 -4.53
CA ILE A 532 -10.01 -25.38 -5.78
C ILE A 532 -8.75 -24.53 -5.59
N GLU A 533 -7.60 -25.13 -5.81
CA GLU A 533 -6.34 -24.43 -6.04
C GLU A 533 -6.19 -24.13 -7.53
N VAL A 534 -5.93 -22.87 -7.87
CA VAL A 534 -5.83 -22.40 -9.24
C VAL A 534 -4.68 -21.42 -9.40
N VAL A 535 -3.94 -21.58 -10.49
CA VAL A 535 -2.90 -20.64 -10.91
C VAL A 535 -3.18 -20.23 -12.33
N CYS A 536 -3.20 -18.91 -12.54
CA CYS A 536 -3.40 -18.31 -13.83
C CYS A 536 -2.23 -17.42 -14.21
N THR A 537 -1.88 -17.40 -15.49
CA THR A 537 -1.04 -16.37 -16.10
C THR A 537 -1.88 -15.53 -17.04
N ARG A 538 -1.45 -14.30 -17.29
CA ARG A 538 -2.07 -13.47 -18.34
C ARG A 538 -1.90 -14.18 -19.69
N ALA A 539 -3.00 -14.35 -20.43
CA ALA A 539 -3.00 -14.94 -21.77
C ALA A 539 -2.23 -14.07 -22.78
#